data_AF-A0A3D0NAH7-F1
#
_entry.id   AF-A0A3D0NAH7-F1
#
_cell.length_a   1.000
_cell.length_b   1.000
_cell.length_c   1.000
_cell.angle_alpha   90.00
_cell.angle_beta   90.00
_cell.angle_gamma   90.00
#
_symmetry.space_group_name_H-M   'P 1'
#
loop_
_entity.id
_entity.type
_entity.pdbx_description
1 polymer ?
#
loop_
_entity_poly.entity_id
_entity_poly.type
_entity_poly.pdbx_seq_one_letter_code
_entity_poly.pdbx_strand_id
1 'polypeptide(L)'
;GSGWDIGFRGIKAALRSGWAKKTRTSLARAVPQAMGVVNLLEAVVGHPITSGKITRAQIAAIAPVVFREALAGDAVAMQIVDDAASSLAEMCILLLDDTEVVGQGYPLIGAAGVIQNSPLYWGLLKGKILSHDPTLVPEVAPFKMAVGAAMLAMKGAGAPVTEDVRSRIMQTQAAFPLSVVPTLQSQD
;
A
#
# COMPACT_ATOMS: atom_id res chain seq x y z
N GLY A 1 0.84 -7.02 3.25
CA GLY A 1 0.40 -6.09 2.20
C GLY A 1 0.86 -4.64 2.36
N SER A 2 2.14 -4.37 2.62
CA SER A 2 2.67 -3.01 2.47
C SER A 2 3.03 -2.72 1.01
N GLY A 3 3.28 -1.46 0.64
CA GLY A 3 3.74 -1.12 -0.71
C GLY A 3 5.04 -1.84 -1.07
N TRP A 4 5.96 -1.97 -0.12
CA TRP A 4 7.19 -2.75 -0.30
C TRP A 4 6.90 -4.24 -0.56
N ASP A 5 6.02 -4.86 0.23
CA ASP A 5 5.66 -6.28 0.08
C ASP A 5 5.03 -6.56 -1.31
N ILE A 6 4.05 -5.74 -1.70
CA ILE A 6 3.38 -5.85 -3.01
C ILE A 6 4.39 -5.63 -4.15
N GLY A 7 5.21 -4.59 -4.07
CA GLY A 7 6.23 -4.31 -5.06
C GLY A 7 7.27 -5.43 -5.18
N PHE A 8 7.72 -5.99 -4.05
CA PHE A 8 8.65 -7.10 -4.03
C PHE A 8 8.05 -8.38 -4.63
N ARG A 9 6.78 -8.67 -4.34
CA ARG A 9 6.04 -9.77 -5.00
C ARG A 9 5.93 -9.54 -6.51
N GLY A 10 5.67 -8.30 -6.94
CA GLY A 10 5.65 -7.91 -8.35
C GLY A 10 6.97 -8.17 -9.08
N ILE A 11 8.09 -7.76 -8.49
CA ILE A 11 9.44 -8.01 -9.03
C ILE A 11 9.70 -9.52 -9.16
N LYS A 12 9.40 -10.30 -8.10
CA LYS A 12 9.54 -11.77 -8.15
C LYS A 12 8.69 -12.39 -9.25
N ALA A 13 7.44 -11.93 -9.43
CA ALA A 13 6.56 -12.45 -10.48
C ALA A 13 7.08 -12.12 -11.89
N ALA A 14 7.56 -10.89 -12.10
CA ALA A 14 8.18 -10.48 -13.36
C ALA A 14 9.36 -11.39 -13.74
N LEU A 15 10.28 -11.65 -12.79
CA LEU A 15 11.43 -12.55 -13.00
C LEU A 15 11.02 -14.00 -13.30
N ARG A 16 9.90 -14.46 -12.72
CA ARG A 16 9.39 -15.82 -12.88
C ARG A 16 8.50 -16.03 -14.11
N SER A 17 8.19 -14.96 -14.85
CA SER A 17 7.24 -14.99 -15.95
C SER A 17 7.59 -16.01 -17.04
N GLY A 18 8.89 -16.23 -17.28
CA GLY A 18 9.38 -17.19 -18.27
C GLY A 18 9.41 -18.66 -17.83
N TRP A 19 9.20 -18.97 -16.55
CA TRP A 19 9.42 -20.33 -16.04
C TRP A 19 8.36 -21.35 -16.50
N ALA A 20 7.10 -20.92 -16.66
CA ALA A 20 6.01 -21.78 -17.12
C ALA A 20 4.87 -20.95 -17.71
N LYS A 21 3.96 -21.59 -18.47
CA LYS A 21 2.75 -20.93 -18.99
C LYS A 21 1.93 -20.24 -17.88
N LYS A 22 1.79 -20.89 -16.73
CA LYS A 22 1.02 -20.40 -15.57
C LYS A 22 1.65 -19.22 -14.83
N THR A 23 2.94 -18.92 -15.07
CA THR A 23 3.61 -17.79 -14.44
C THR A 23 3.68 -16.57 -15.35
N ARG A 24 3.25 -16.69 -16.62
CA ARG A 24 3.24 -15.58 -17.57
C ARG A 24 2.41 -14.42 -17.04
N THR A 25 3.00 -13.23 -17.08
CA THR A 25 2.40 -12.00 -16.58
C THR A 25 2.92 -10.78 -17.34
N SER A 26 2.07 -9.76 -17.52
CA SER A 26 2.40 -8.44 -18.04
C SER A 26 3.42 -7.70 -17.18
N LEU A 27 3.56 -8.08 -15.90
CA LEU A 27 4.59 -7.57 -14.99
C LEU A 27 6.01 -7.77 -15.53
N ALA A 28 6.24 -8.80 -16.35
CA ALA A 28 7.53 -9.03 -17.00
C ALA A 28 7.98 -7.87 -17.90
N ARG A 29 7.04 -7.11 -18.45
CA ARG A 29 7.29 -5.89 -19.23
C ARG A 29 7.14 -4.63 -18.37
N ALA A 30 6.10 -4.58 -17.54
CA ALA A 30 5.74 -3.37 -16.80
C ALA A 30 6.74 -3.03 -15.67
N VAL A 31 7.30 -4.04 -14.98
CA VAL A 31 8.23 -3.82 -13.87
C VAL A 31 9.58 -3.27 -14.33
N PRO A 32 10.29 -3.86 -15.31
CA PRO A 32 11.55 -3.29 -15.80
C PRO A 32 11.38 -1.86 -16.32
N GLN A 33 10.28 -1.60 -17.05
CA GLN A 33 9.95 -0.26 -17.55
C GLN A 33 9.78 0.75 -16.41
N ALA A 34 9.07 0.37 -15.33
CA ALA A 34 8.89 1.24 -14.18
C ALA A 34 10.17 1.45 -13.36
N MET A 35 11.08 0.47 -13.38
CA MET A 35 12.39 0.57 -12.74
C MET A 35 13.44 1.30 -13.60
N GLY A 36 13.13 1.60 -14.87
CA GLY A 36 14.10 2.19 -15.80
C GLY A 36 15.26 1.27 -16.17
N VAL A 37 15.05 -0.05 -16.15
CA VAL A 37 16.11 -1.05 -16.42
C VAL A 37 15.78 -1.89 -17.65
N VAL A 38 16.81 -2.17 -18.46
CA VAL A 38 16.67 -3.02 -19.65
C VAL A 38 16.58 -4.49 -19.27
N ASN A 39 17.43 -4.94 -18.33
CA ASN A 39 17.45 -6.31 -17.84
C ASN A 39 17.18 -6.35 -16.33
N LEU A 40 15.96 -6.77 -15.96
CA LEU A 40 15.54 -6.85 -14.56
C LEU A 40 16.35 -7.88 -13.76
N LEU A 41 16.76 -8.99 -14.37
CA LEU A 41 17.57 -10.00 -13.69
C LEU A 41 18.94 -9.44 -13.34
N GLU A 42 19.61 -8.77 -14.28
CA GLU A 42 20.89 -8.09 -14.03
C GLU A 42 20.74 -6.97 -13.00
N ALA A 43 19.67 -6.18 -13.07
CA ALA A 43 19.42 -5.11 -12.10
C ALA A 43 19.24 -5.63 -10.66
N VAL A 44 18.66 -6.83 -10.49
CA VAL A 44 18.40 -7.42 -9.17
C VAL A 44 19.58 -8.29 -8.68
N VAL A 45 20.25 -9.02 -9.57
CA VAL A 45 21.35 -9.95 -9.24
C VAL A 45 22.71 -9.25 -9.25
N GLY A 46 22.97 -8.34 -10.20
CA GLY A 46 24.22 -7.58 -10.33
C GLY A 46 24.32 -6.38 -9.37
N HIS A 47 23.19 -5.94 -8.82
CA HIS A 47 23.11 -4.94 -7.76
C HIS A 47 22.20 -5.49 -6.66
N PRO A 48 22.73 -6.30 -5.74
CA PRO A 48 21.91 -6.97 -4.75
C PRO A 48 21.01 -5.95 -4.06
N ILE A 49 19.74 -6.29 -3.87
CA ILE A 49 18.84 -5.56 -2.98
C ILE A 49 19.48 -5.42 -1.57
N THR A 50 20.36 -6.35 -1.20
CA THR A 50 21.18 -6.34 0.03
C THR A 50 22.39 -5.40 -0.01
N SER A 51 22.84 -4.96 -1.19
CA SER A 51 23.95 -4.01 -1.36
C SER A 51 23.51 -2.54 -1.21
N GLY A 52 22.22 -2.28 -0.99
CA GLY A 52 21.67 -0.95 -0.75
C GLY A 52 21.44 -0.11 -2.01
N LYS A 53 21.83 -0.58 -3.20
CA LYS A 53 21.65 0.13 -4.47
C LYS A 53 20.19 0.21 -4.93
N ILE A 54 19.36 -0.78 -4.58
CA ILE A 54 17.91 -0.70 -4.72
C ILE A 54 17.31 -0.47 -3.34
N THR A 55 16.76 0.72 -3.14
CA THR A 55 16.16 1.12 -1.88
C THR A 55 14.81 0.45 -1.65
N ARG A 56 14.40 0.32 -0.38
CA ARG A 56 13.04 -0.11 -0.02
C ARG A 56 11.97 0.76 -0.67
N ALA A 57 12.24 2.05 -0.84
CA ALA A 57 11.33 2.99 -1.50
C ALA A 57 11.14 2.66 -3.00
N GLN A 58 12.23 2.35 -3.71
CA GLN A 58 12.15 1.94 -5.13
C GLN A 58 11.38 0.64 -5.30
N ILE A 59 11.56 -0.34 -4.40
CA ILE A 59 10.74 -1.57 -4.42
C ILE A 59 9.27 -1.23 -4.17
N ALA A 60 8.97 -0.39 -3.18
CA ALA A 60 7.60 0.00 -2.88
C ALA A 60 6.92 0.77 -4.03
N ALA A 61 7.68 1.51 -4.82
CA ALA A 61 7.19 2.24 -5.99
C ALA A 61 6.69 1.31 -7.13
N ILE A 62 6.92 0.00 -7.03
CA ILE A 62 6.36 -0.99 -7.95
C ILE A 62 4.91 -1.38 -7.59
N ALA A 63 4.44 -1.14 -6.37
CA ALA A 63 3.07 -1.48 -6.00
C ALA A 63 1.99 -0.84 -6.89
N PRO A 64 2.06 0.47 -7.25
CA PRO A 64 1.15 1.08 -8.23
C PRO A 64 1.12 0.37 -9.58
N VAL A 65 2.26 -0.14 -10.05
CA VAL A 65 2.35 -0.92 -11.29
C VAL A 65 1.57 -2.22 -11.14
N VAL A 66 1.75 -2.94 -10.03
CA VAL A 66 1.01 -4.18 -9.76
C VAL A 66 -0.50 -3.92 -9.73
N PHE A 67 -0.97 -2.86 -9.08
CA PHE A 67 -2.40 -2.52 -9.08
C PHE A 67 -2.92 -2.21 -10.47
N ARG A 68 -2.16 -1.45 -11.28
CA ARG A 68 -2.56 -1.12 -12.65
C ARG A 68 -2.68 -2.37 -13.52
N GLU A 69 -1.70 -3.27 -13.46
CA GLU A 69 -1.74 -4.51 -14.24
C GLU A 69 -2.86 -5.46 -13.76
N ALA A 70 -3.12 -5.53 -12.44
CA ALA A 70 -4.26 -6.28 -11.90
C ALA A 70 -5.60 -5.74 -12.44
N LEU A 71 -5.80 -4.42 -12.45
CA LEU A 71 -6.98 -3.77 -13.03
C LEU A 71 -7.10 -3.98 -14.55
N ALA A 72 -5.97 -4.16 -15.25
CA ALA A 72 -5.94 -4.50 -16.66
C ALA A 72 -6.23 -5.99 -16.95
N GLY A 73 -6.51 -6.80 -15.91
CA GLY A 73 -6.89 -8.20 -16.05
C GLY A 73 -5.74 -9.20 -15.95
N ASP A 74 -4.54 -8.79 -15.54
CA ASP A 74 -3.44 -9.73 -15.27
C ASP A 74 -3.73 -10.56 -14.00
N ALA A 75 -3.92 -11.86 -14.19
CA ALA A 75 -4.27 -12.79 -13.11
C ALA A 75 -3.17 -12.94 -12.06
N VAL A 76 -1.90 -12.87 -12.44
CA VAL A 76 -0.76 -12.98 -11.50
C VAL A 76 -0.67 -11.71 -10.65
N ALA A 77 -0.83 -10.54 -11.27
CA ALA A 77 -0.90 -9.27 -10.55
C ALA A 77 -2.10 -9.24 -9.60
N MET A 78 -3.27 -9.70 -10.05
CA MET A 78 -4.45 -9.80 -9.21
C MET A 78 -4.24 -10.73 -8.01
N GLN A 79 -3.61 -11.90 -8.22
CA GLN A 79 -3.26 -12.82 -7.13
C GLN A 79 -2.33 -12.16 -6.11
N ILE A 80 -1.33 -11.40 -6.56
CA ILE A 80 -0.42 -10.69 -5.65
C ILE A 80 -1.18 -9.69 -4.77
N VAL A 81 -2.13 -8.95 -5.35
CA VAL A 81 -2.95 -7.97 -4.63
C VAL A 81 -3.84 -8.69 -3.62
N ASP A 82 -4.49 -9.79 -4.04
CA ASP A 82 -5.37 -10.58 -3.16
C ASP A 82 -4.61 -11.24 -2.01
N ASP A 83 -3.45 -11.85 -2.28
CA ASP A 83 -2.59 -12.45 -1.25
C ASP A 83 -2.13 -11.38 -0.24
N ALA A 84 -1.74 -10.20 -0.73
CA ALA A 84 -1.28 -9.11 0.11
C ALA A 84 -2.39 -8.58 1.03
N ALA A 85 -3.63 -8.52 0.52
CA ALA A 85 -4.82 -8.17 1.28
C ALA A 85 -5.18 -9.26 2.29
N SER A 86 -5.12 -10.54 1.89
CA SER A 86 -5.38 -11.69 2.77
C SER A 86 -4.44 -11.70 3.97
N SER A 87 -3.13 -11.55 3.76
CA SER A 87 -2.17 -11.51 4.88
C SER A 87 -2.44 -10.36 5.86
N LEU A 88 -2.96 -9.22 5.41
CA LEU A 88 -3.31 -8.12 6.31
C LEU A 88 -4.68 -8.32 6.99
N ALA A 89 -5.64 -8.90 6.28
CA ALA A 89 -6.94 -9.27 6.84
C ALA A 89 -6.77 -10.31 7.96
N GLU A 90 -5.93 -11.32 7.77
CA GLU A 90 -5.61 -12.35 8.78
C GLU A 90 -5.10 -11.72 10.08
N MET A 91 -4.15 -10.78 10.00
CA MET A 91 -3.67 -10.06 11.18
C MET A 91 -4.77 -9.24 11.88
N CYS A 92 -5.65 -8.60 11.10
CA CYS A 92 -6.78 -7.84 11.64
C CYS A 92 -7.79 -8.75 12.35
N ILE A 93 -8.11 -9.90 11.75
CA ILE A 93 -9.05 -10.89 12.30
C ILE A 93 -8.52 -11.45 13.61
N LEU A 94 -7.23 -11.84 13.66
CA LEU A 94 -6.59 -12.29 14.89
C LEU A 94 -6.69 -11.26 16.02
N LEU A 95 -6.55 -9.96 15.70
CA LEU A 95 -6.68 -8.89 16.69
C LEU A 95 -8.13 -8.70 17.16
N LEU A 96 -9.10 -8.78 16.25
CA LEU A 96 -10.52 -8.67 16.60
C LEU A 96 -10.94 -9.79 17.56
N ASP A 97 -10.46 -11.00 17.30
CA ASP A 97 -10.72 -12.18 18.15
C ASP A 97 -10.01 -12.05 19.50
N ASP A 98 -8.72 -11.70 19.52
CA ASP A 98 -7.91 -11.57 20.74
C ASP A 98 -8.42 -10.47 21.68
N THR A 99 -9.02 -9.41 21.11
CA THR A 99 -9.58 -8.29 21.89
C THR A 99 -11.06 -8.47 22.23
N GLU A 100 -11.68 -9.59 21.82
CA GLU A 100 -13.10 -9.91 22.09
C GLU A 100 -14.08 -8.81 21.64
N VAL A 101 -13.76 -8.08 20.57
CA VAL A 101 -14.55 -6.94 20.07
C VAL A 101 -15.47 -7.28 18.88
N VAL A 102 -15.46 -8.52 18.42
CA VAL A 102 -16.30 -8.98 17.30
C VAL A 102 -17.78 -8.72 17.57
N GLY A 103 -18.47 -8.13 16.60
CA GLY A 103 -19.90 -7.84 16.67
C GLY A 103 -20.27 -6.53 17.38
N GLN A 104 -19.28 -5.77 17.86
CA GLN A 104 -19.53 -4.52 18.60
C GLN A 104 -19.69 -3.28 17.69
N GLY A 105 -19.50 -3.42 16.38
CA GLY A 105 -19.75 -2.33 15.43
C GLY A 105 -18.71 -1.21 15.41
N TYR A 106 -17.45 -1.52 15.73
CA TYR A 106 -16.39 -0.52 15.76
C TYR A 106 -16.05 0.05 14.37
N PRO A 107 -15.55 1.30 14.30
CA PRO A 107 -14.98 1.83 13.07
C PRO A 107 -13.76 1.01 12.61
N LEU A 108 -13.76 0.58 11.35
CA LEU A 108 -12.62 -0.05 10.68
C LEU A 108 -11.90 1.01 9.84
N ILE A 109 -10.85 1.62 10.43
CA ILE A 109 -10.15 2.75 9.83
C ILE A 109 -9.01 2.27 8.91
N GLY A 110 -9.19 2.46 7.60
CA GLY A 110 -8.17 2.28 6.58
C GLY A 110 -7.13 3.40 6.60
N ALA A 111 -6.01 3.20 7.31
CA ALA A 111 -4.92 4.17 7.41
C ALA A 111 -3.61 3.61 6.83
N ALA A 112 -3.35 3.83 5.55
CA ALA A 112 -2.05 3.57 4.91
C ALA A 112 -2.02 4.14 3.49
N GLY A 113 -0.83 4.48 2.98
CA GLY A 113 -0.68 4.95 1.60
C GLY A 113 -1.23 3.97 0.55
N VAL A 114 -1.05 2.65 0.73
CA VAL A 114 -1.62 1.66 -0.19
C VAL A 114 -3.15 1.67 -0.16
N ILE A 115 -3.75 1.71 1.03
CA ILE A 115 -5.20 1.72 1.22
C ILE A 115 -5.81 3.01 0.63
N GLN A 116 -5.18 4.16 0.90
CA GLN A 116 -5.63 5.47 0.43
C GLN A 116 -5.49 5.66 -1.08
N ASN A 117 -4.57 4.95 -1.75
CA ASN A 117 -4.29 5.11 -3.18
C ASN A 117 -4.77 3.95 -4.06
N SER A 118 -5.37 2.91 -3.48
CA SER A 118 -5.85 1.75 -4.23
C SER A 118 -7.24 1.31 -3.74
N PRO A 119 -8.31 1.80 -4.39
CA PRO A 119 -9.67 1.33 -4.14
C PRO A 119 -9.82 -0.18 -4.31
N LEU A 120 -9.07 -0.78 -5.26
CA LEU A 120 -9.01 -2.22 -5.45
C LEU A 120 -8.51 -2.94 -4.20
N TYR A 121 -7.34 -2.53 -3.69
CA TYR A 121 -6.76 -3.15 -2.50
C TYR A 121 -7.65 -2.97 -1.27
N TRP A 122 -8.18 -1.77 -1.07
CA TRP A 122 -9.11 -1.49 0.03
C TRP A 122 -10.38 -2.34 -0.06
N GLY A 123 -10.96 -2.48 -1.26
CA GLY A 123 -12.13 -3.32 -1.48
C GLY A 123 -11.90 -4.78 -1.09
N LEU A 124 -10.79 -5.37 -1.52
CA LEU A 124 -10.43 -6.76 -1.20
C LEU A 124 -10.18 -6.94 0.30
N LEU A 125 -9.38 -6.05 0.90
CA LEU A 125 -9.05 -6.10 2.33
C LEU A 125 -10.31 -5.99 3.18
N LYS A 126 -11.13 -4.97 2.91
CA LYS A 126 -12.40 -4.73 3.60
C LYS A 126 -13.35 -5.92 3.43
N GLY A 127 -13.49 -6.46 2.22
CA GLY A 127 -14.36 -7.61 1.99
C GLY A 127 -13.97 -8.83 2.84
N LYS A 128 -12.67 -9.11 2.95
CA LYS A 128 -12.16 -10.21 3.79
C LYS A 128 -12.43 -9.97 5.28
N ILE A 129 -12.18 -8.76 5.78
CA ILE A 129 -12.42 -8.42 7.19
C ILE A 129 -13.92 -8.45 7.52
N LEU A 130 -14.77 -7.87 6.67
CA LEU A 130 -16.22 -7.84 6.89
C LEU A 130 -16.91 -9.20 6.74
N SER A 131 -16.27 -10.15 6.06
CA SER A 131 -16.75 -11.53 6.04
C SER A 131 -16.61 -12.21 7.40
N HIS A 132 -15.66 -11.75 8.23
CA HIS A 132 -15.46 -12.21 9.61
C HIS A 132 -16.34 -11.44 10.59
N ASP A 133 -16.34 -10.10 10.50
CA ASP A 133 -17.21 -9.24 11.30
C ASP A 133 -17.96 -8.23 10.43
N PRO A 134 -19.24 -8.49 10.08
CA PRO A 134 -20.04 -7.60 9.24
C PRO A 134 -20.53 -6.35 9.98
N THR A 135 -20.34 -6.25 11.30
CA THR A 135 -20.79 -5.09 12.09
C THR A 135 -19.85 -3.90 11.98
N LEU A 136 -18.59 -4.13 11.62
CA LEU A 136 -17.59 -3.06 11.50
C LEU A 136 -18.02 -1.99 10.49
N VAL A 137 -17.69 -0.74 10.80
CA VAL A 137 -18.02 0.43 9.95
C VAL A 137 -16.76 0.90 9.21
N PRO A 138 -16.58 0.56 7.93
CA PRO A 138 -15.34 0.83 7.21
C PRO A 138 -15.23 2.30 6.80
N GLU A 139 -14.12 2.93 7.14
CA GLU A 139 -13.80 4.29 6.76
C GLU A 139 -12.37 4.40 6.24
N VAL A 140 -12.12 5.33 5.33
CA VAL A 140 -10.76 5.69 4.93
C VAL A 140 -10.52 7.11 5.38
N ALA A 141 -9.51 7.31 6.22
CA ALA A 141 -9.18 8.65 6.70
C ALA A 141 -8.82 9.54 5.49
N PRO A 142 -9.52 10.67 5.27
CA PRO A 142 -9.28 11.56 4.14
C PRO A 142 -8.07 12.49 4.38
N PHE A 143 -7.29 12.20 5.42
CA PHE A 143 -6.21 13.04 5.93
C PHE A 143 -4.86 12.33 5.78
N LYS A 144 -3.81 13.12 5.61
CA LYS A 144 -2.44 12.62 5.80
C LYS A 144 -2.23 12.24 7.26
N MET A 145 -1.50 11.15 7.51
CA MET A 145 -1.11 10.76 8.87
C MET A 145 -0.29 11.85 9.59
N ALA A 146 0.40 12.72 8.83
CA ALA A 146 1.09 13.90 9.35
C ALA A 146 0.17 14.88 10.09
N VAL A 147 -1.12 14.95 9.72
CA VAL A 147 -2.12 15.77 10.42
C VAL A 147 -2.28 15.30 11.87
N GLY A 148 -2.43 13.99 12.07
CA GLY A 148 -2.51 13.40 13.41
C GLY A 148 -1.24 13.63 14.22
N ALA A 149 -0.06 13.52 13.59
CA ALA A 149 1.21 13.83 14.24
C ALA A 149 1.32 15.30 14.68
N ALA A 150 0.90 16.24 13.85
CA ALA A 150 0.85 17.66 14.20
C ALA A 150 -0.14 17.92 15.36
N MET A 151 -1.30 17.25 15.37
CA MET A 151 -2.27 17.35 16.47
C MET A 151 -1.71 16.80 17.80
N LEU A 152 -0.96 15.69 17.75
CA LEU A 152 -0.26 15.16 18.92
C LEU A 152 0.82 16.11 19.41
N ALA A 153 1.58 16.75 18.51
CA ALA A 153 2.60 17.74 18.86
C ALA A 153 1.98 18.99 19.51
N MET A 154 0.87 19.50 18.98
CA MET A 154 0.12 20.61 19.59
C MET A 154 -0.33 20.27 21.01
N LYS A 155 -0.94 19.09 21.19
CA LYS A 155 -1.34 18.60 22.52
C LYS A 155 -0.14 18.53 23.47
N GLY A 156 1.00 18.02 23.01
CA GLY A 156 2.24 17.95 23.79
C GLY A 156 2.81 19.33 24.17
N ALA A 157 2.62 20.33 23.31
CA ALA A 157 3.01 21.72 23.57
C ALA A 157 1.98 22.49 24.42
N GLY A 158 0.91 21.85 24.89
CA GLY A 158 -0.18 22.51 25.62
C GLY A 158 -1.07 23.40 24.74
N ALA A 159 -0.94 23.32 23.41
CA ALA A 159 -1.81 24.01 22.47
C ALA A 159 -3.09 23.19 22.24
N PRO A 160 -4.27 23.67 22.68
CA PRO A 160 -5.51 22.94 22.53
C PRO A 160 -5.91 22.83 21.06
N VAL A 161 -6.31 21.62 20.64
CA VAL A 161 -6.96 21.43 19.33
C VAL A 161 -8.44 21.77 19.51
N THR A 162 -8.76 23.06 19.38
CA THR A 162 -10.15 23.54 19.39
C THR A 162 -10.88 23.15 18.10
N GLU A 163 -12.20 23.30 18.08
CA GLU A 163 -13.01 23.04 16.89
C GLU A 163 -12.64 23.96 15.71
N ASP A 164 -12.25 25.21 16.01
CA ASP A 164 -11.75 26.15 14.99
C ASP A 164 -10.44 25.66 14.36
N VAL A 165 -9.52 25.15 15.19
CA VAL A 165 -8.25 24.55 14.72
C VAL A 165 -8.54 23.30 13.88
N ARG A 166 -9.46 22.44 14.33
CA ARG A 166 -9.89 21.24 13.58
C ARG A 166 -10.47 21.64 12.22
N SER A 167 -11.39 22.60 12.18
CA SER A 167 -12.03 23.09 10.96
C SER A 167 -11.00 23.67 9.99
N ARG A 168 -10.04 24.45 10.49
CA ARG A 168 -8.95 24.99 9.67
C ARG A 168 -8.04 23.90 9.12
N ILE A 169 -7.69 22.89 9.90
CA ILE A 169 -6.93 21.72 9.44
C ILE A 169 -7.68 21.02 8.31
N MET A 170 -8.97 20.75 8.47
CA MET A 170 -9.79 20.10 7.44
C MET A 170 -9.80 20.89 6.13
N GLN A 171 -9.94 22.22 6.20
CA GLN A 171 -9.93 23.10 5.03
C GLN A 171 -8.56 23.19 4.34
N THR A 172 -7.48 23.26 5.11
CA THR A 172 -6.14 23.57 4.59
C THR A 172 -5.33 22.34 4.18
N GLN A 173 -5.62 21.18 4.77
CA GLN A 173 -4.83 19.96 4.50
C GLN A 173 -4.96 19.45 3.06
N ALA A 174 -6.09 19.76 2.40
CA ALA A 174 -6.36 19.36 1.02
C ALA A 174 -5.35 19.93 0.01
N ALA A 175 -4.69 21.04 0.34
CA ALA A 175 -3.68 21.67 -0.51
C ALA A 175 -2.33 20.93 -0.52
N PHE A 176 -2.12 19.95 0.35
CA PHE A 176 -0.89 19.18 0.42
C PHE A 176 -1.09 17.79 -0.21
N PRO A 177 -0.85 17.58 -1.51
CA PRO A 177 -0.90 16.25 -2.13
C PRO A 177 0.19 15.34 -1.57
N LEU A 178 0.01 14.01 -1.68
CA LEU A 178 1.00 13.01 -1.26
C LEU A 178 2.40 13.39 -1.77
N SER A 179 3.39 13.28 -0.89
CA SER A 179 4.79 13.44 -1.30
C SER A 179 5.08 12.43 -2.40
N VAL A 180 5.34 12.92 -3.61
CA VAL A 180 5.84 12.10 -4.71
C VAL A 180 7.18 11.54 -4.24
N VAL A 181 7.31 10.21 -4.22
CA VAL A 181 8.57 9.58 -3.84
C VAL A 181 9.60 9.93 -4.93
N PRO A 182 10.64 10.74 -4.66
CA PRO A 182 11.50 11.30 -5.70
C PRO A 182 12.39 10.27 -6.41
N THR A 183 12.47 9.03 -5.92
CA THR A 183 13.48 8.04 -6.31
C THR A 183 13.26 7.35 -7.66
N LEU A 184 12.39 7.89 -8.52
CA LEU A 184 12.23 7.48 -9.93
C LEU A 184 12.50 8.60 -10.93
N GLN A 185 12.92 9.79 -10.48
CA GLN A 185 13.53 10.73 -11.42
C GLN A 185 14.94 10.22 -11.72
N SER A 186 15.17 9.87 -12.99
CA SER A 186 16.51 9.75 -13.52
C SER A 186 17.29 10.99 -13.10
N GLN A 187 18.42 10.80 -12.45
CA GLN A 187 19.44 11.82 -12.49
C GLN A 187 19.92 11.83 -13.94
N ASP A 188 19.52 12.86 -14.68
CA ASP A 188 20.11 13.20 -15.97
C ASP A 188 21.61 13.50 -15.81
#